data_AF-A0A1W9VZ05-F1
#
_entry.id   AF-A0A1W9VZ05-F1
#
_cell.length_a   1.000
_cell.length_b   1.000
_cell.length_c   1.000
_cell.angle_alpha   90.00
_cell.angle_beta   90.00
_cell.angle_gamma   90.00
#
_symmetry.space_group_name_H-M   'P 1'
#
loop_
_entity.id
_entity.type
_entity.pdbx_description
1 polymer ?
#
loop_
_entity_poly.entity_id
_entity_poly.type
_entity_poly.pdbx_seq_one_letter_code
_entity_poly.pdbx_strand_id
1 'polypeptide(L)'
;MNFLWLLGVLLAVIFITPDNLEQWGISHGPLKFLREYIMLAMAGISFVTAPLSSKMRKENNFTFDPILEVAYLFIGIFIAMAGISFVTAPLSSKMRKENNFTFDPILEVAYLFIGIFIAMIPALEILKAKGAELGVTQPWPLDNAPTYLTFLSMAQGLESTNPTGLPISPELAHLGIPDELLAAISLGAVFMGAMTYIGNGPNFMVKAIADEWGYRTPDFFTYALKYSIPILVPIFIVVTLIYLV
;
A
#
# COMPACT_ATOMS: atom_id res chain seq x y z
N MET A 1 10.41 -0.62 -17.35
CA MET A 1 10.86 0.72 -16.96
C MET A 1 10.15 1.19 -15.69
N ASN A 2 8.81 1.23 -15.61
CA ASN A 2 8.13 1.81 -14.42
C ASN A 2 8.21 1.00 -13.13
N PHE A 3 8.41 -0.32 -13.18
CA PHE A 3 8.73 -1.10 -11.98
C PHE A 3 10.02 -0.63 -11.29
N LEU A 4 10.96 -0.05 -12.04
CA LEU A 4 12.17 0.55 -11.48
C LEU A 4 11.85 1.79 -10.64
N TRP A 5 10.91 2.63 -11.11
CA TRP A 5 10.46 3.82 -10.38
C TRP A 5 9.66 3.44 -9.14
N LEU A 6 8.78 2.43 -9.25
CA LEU A 6 8.06 1.88 -8.09
C LEU A 6 9.02 1.27 -7.07
N LEU A 7 10.03 0.51 -7.52
CA LEU A 7 11.10 0.01 -6.65
C LEU A 7 11.86 1.17 -6.00
N GLY A 8 12.17 2.22 -6.74
CA GLY A 8 12.80 3.44 -6.21
C GLY A 8 11.97 4.09 -5.09
N VAL A 9 10.65 4.15 -5.25
CA VAL A 9 9.72 4.61 -4.20
C VAL A 9 9.76 3.69 -2.98
N LEU A 10 9.69 2.38 -3.18
CA LEU A 10 9.77 1.41 -2.07
C LEU A 10 11.10 1.52 -1.31
N LEU A 11 12.22 1.61 -2.03
CA LEU A 11 13.54 1.80 -1.43
C LEU A 11 13.63 3.13 -0.68
N ALA A 12 13.04 4.21 -1.21
CA ALA A 12 12.98 5.48 -0.51
C ALA A 12 12.20 5.36 0.81
N VAL A 13 11.06 4.68 0.83
CA VAL A 13 10.26 4.47 2.05
C VAL A 13 10.99 3.58 3.07
N ILE A 14 11.72 2.56 2.61
CA ILE A 14 12.46 1.63 3.47
C ILE A 14 13.70 2.29 4.08
N PHE A 15 14.47 3.03 3.29
CA PHE A 15 15.81 3.50 3.70
C PHE A 15 15.87 4.97 4.08
N ILE A 16 14.96 5.82 3.61
CA ILE A 16 14.96 7.27 3.88
C ILE A 16 13.92 7.57 4.96
N THR A 17 14.15 6.98 6.14
CA THR A 17 13.29 7.17 7.32
C THR A 17 13.75 8.38 8.14
N PRO A 18 12.89 8.99 8.97
CA PRO A 18 13.29 10.05 9.90
C PRO A 18 14.53 9.68 10.74
N ASP A 19 14.57 8.45 11.27
CA ASP A 19 15.70 7.93 12.05
C ASP A 19 17.02 7.95 11.27
N ASN A 20 16.98 7.53 10.00
CA ASN A 20 18.17 7.51 9.15
C ASN A 20 18.58 8.94 8.74
N LEU A 21 17.63 9.83 8.47
CA LEU A 21 17.90 11.24 8.19
C LEU A 21 18.54 11.95 9.39
N GLU A 22 18.13 11.61 10.61
CA GLU A 22 18.75 12.10 11.84
C GLU A 22 20.19 11.58 11.98
N GLN A 23 20.42 10.29 11.75
CA GLN A 23 21.76 9.71 11.74
C GLN A 23 22.69 10.34 10.69
N TRP A 24 22.14 10.77 9.55
CA TRP A 24 22.88 11.46 8.50
C TRP A 24 23.06 12.96 8.76
N GLY A 25 22.48 13.50 9.84
CA GLY A 25 22.59 14.91 10.21
C GLY A 25 21.80 15.86 9.31
N ILE A 26 20.82 15.36 8.55
CA ILE A 26 20.01 16.14 7.60
C ILE A 26 18.51 16.15 7.94
N SER A 27 18.15 15.80 9.19
CA SER A 27 16.77 15.80 9.68
C SER A 27 16.13 17.20 9.79
N HIS A 28 16.87 18.27 9.46
CA HIS A 28 16.45 19.66 9.62
C HIS A 28 16.41 20.40 8.28
N GLY A 29 15.62 21.47 8.21
CA GLY A 29 15.49 22.28 7.00
C GLY A 29 14.74 21.57 5.86
N PRO A 30 14.98 21.92 4.58
CA PRO A 30 14.25 21.31 3.46
C PRO A 30 14.61 19.84 3.24
N LEU A 31 15.81 19.41 3.60
CA LEU A 31 16.28 18.03 3.39
C LEU A 31 15.59 17.00 4.29
N LYS A 32 14.86 17.43 5.32
CA LYS A 32 14.01 16.54 6.11
C LYS A 32 12.91 15.88 5.27
N PHE A 33 12.55 16.48 4.14
CA PHE A 33 11.57 15.97 3.18
C PHE A 33 12.20 15.23 1.98
N LEU A 34 13.45 14.76 2.13
CA LEU A 34 14.19 14.10 1.06
C LEU A 34 13.44 12.88 0.50
N ARG A 35 12.82 12.09 1.36
CA ARG A 35 11.99 10.94 0.98
C ARG A 35 10.86 11.37 0.05
N GLU A 36 10.10 12.38 0.45
CA GLU A 36 8.95 12.91 -0.29
C GLU A 36 9.39 13.46 -1.65
N TYR A 37 10.51 14.20 -1.70
CA TYR A 37 11.06 14.69 -2.96
C TYR A 37 11.46 13.57 -3.92
N ILE A 38 12.09 12.51 -3.41
CA ILE A 38 12.45 11.35 -4.23
C ILE A 38 11.19 10.63 -4.71
N MET A 39 10.19 10.43 -3.84
CA MET A 39 8.93 9.79 -4.23
C MET A 39 8.20 10.58 -5.31
N LEU A 40 8.11 11.91 -5.17
CA LEU A 40 7.50 12.79 -6.17
C LEU A 40 8.29 12.81 -7.47
N ALA A 41 9.63 12.81 -7.41
CA ALA A 41 10.47 12.74 -8.60
C ALA A 41 10.28 11.40 -9.33
N MET A 42 10.29 10.27 -8.62
CA MET A 42 10.08 8.95 -9.20
C MET A 42 8.68 8.81 -9.80
N ALA A 43 7.66 9.32 -9.11
CA ALA A 43 6.30 9.43 -9.64
C ALA A 43 6.29 10.26 -10.93
N GLY A 44 6.87 11.45 -10.92
CA GLY A 44 6.94 12.35 -12.09
C GLY A 44 7.66 11.70 -13.27
N ILE A 45 8.81 11.08 -13.04
CA ILE A 45 9.56 10.34 -14.07
C ILE A 45 8.72 9.17 -14.60
N SER A 46 7.97 8.48 -13.73
CA SER A 46 7.06 7.42 -14.14
C SER A 46 5.95 7.92 -15.05
N PHE A 47 5.42 9.12 -14.84
CA PHE A 47 4.45 9.76 -15.74
C PHE A 47 5.08 10.28 -17.03
N VAL A 48 6.34 10.71 -17.02
CA VAL A 48 7.03 11.11 -18.26
C VAL A 48 7.33 9.89 -19.13
N THR A 49 7.75 8.79 -18.52
CA THR A 49 8.10 7.55 -19.23
C THR A 49 6.88 6.72 -19.61
N ALA A 50 5.73 6.91 -18.94
CA ALA A 50 4.43 6.38 -19.35
C ALA A 50 3.32 7.44 -19.15
N PRO A 51 3.13 8.35 -20.13
CA PRO A 51 2.20 9.46 -19.99
C PRO A 51 0.74 9.03 -19.88
N LEU A 52 -0.05 9.91 -19.24
CA LEU A 52 -1.50 9.78 -19.06
C LEU A 52 -2.28 9.61 -20.38
N SER A 53 -1.67 10.00 -21.50
CA SER A 53 -2.22 9.87 -22.85
C SER A 53 -1.75 8.63 -23.60
N SER A 54 -1.02 7.72 -22.94
CA SER A 54 -0.44 6.55 -23.59
C SER A 54 -1.50 5.67 -24.25
N LYS A 55 -1.15 5.13 -25.42
CA LYS A 55 -1.99 4.17 -26.17
C LYS A 55 -2.45 3.01 -25.27
N MET A 56 -1.55 2.56 -24.39
CA MET A 56 -1.80 1.51 -23.41
C MET A 56 -2.98 1.82 -22.48
N ARG A 57 -3.15 3.06 -21.98
CA ARG A 57 -4.30 3.41 -21.12
C ARG A 57 -5.64 3.30 -21.84
N LYS A 58 -5.67 3.74 -23.10
CA LYS A 58 -6.87 3.64 -23.94
C LYS A 58 -7.19 2.19 -24.26
N GLU A 59 -6.17 1.38 -24.52
CA GLU A 59 -6.33 -0.07 -24.75
C GLU A 59 -6.75 -0.81 -23.47
N ASN A 60 -6.30 -0.36 -22.30
CA ASN A 60 -6.60 -0.96 -20.99
C ASN A 60 -7.97 -0.58 -20.42
N ASN A 61 -8.72 0.33 -21.05
CA ASN A 61 -9.90 0.97 -20.44
C ASN A 61 -9.63 1.40 -18.99
N PHE A 62 -8.46 2.00 -18.73
CA PHE A 62 -8.08 2.40 -17.38
C PHE A 62 -8.95 3.57 -16.92
N THR A 63 -9.61 3.43 -15.76
CA THR A 63 -10.38 4.51 -15.13
C THR A 63 -9.85 4.78 -13.73
N PHE A 64 -10.11 6.00 -13.24
CA PHE A 64 -9.76 6.38 -11.88
C PHE A 64 -10.82 5.95 -10.86
N ASP A 65 -11.93 5.36 -11.29
CA ASP A 65 -13.09 5.09 -10.43
C ASP A 65 -12.73 4.22 -9.21
N PRO A 66 -11.96 3.12 -9.33
CA PRO A 66 -11.59 2.33 -8.15
C PRO A 66 -10.70 3.10 -7.16
N ILE A 67 -9.82 3.96 -7.67
CA ILE A 67 -8.95 4.80 -6.82
C ILE A 67 -9.79 5.85 -6.10
N LEU A 68 -10.77 6.45 -6.80
CA LEU A 68 -11.69 7.42 -6.22
C LEU A 68 -12.61 6.79 -5.17
N GLU A 69 -13.13 5.59 -5.42
CA GLU A 69 -13.96 4.85 -4.47
C GLU A 69 -13.21 4.58 -3.16
N VAL A 70 -11.96 4.08 -3.26
CA VAL A 70 -11.09 3.91 -2.10
C VAL A 70 -10.86 5.24 -1.40
N ALA A 71 -10.59 6.32 -2.13
CA ALA A 71 -10.40 7.64 -1.53
C ALA A 71 -11.66 8.12 -0.78
N TYR A 72 -12.85 7.98 -1.35
CA TYR A 72 -14.11 8.35 -0.68
C TYR A 72 -14.38 7.52 0.57
N LEU A 73 -14.13 6.21 0.52
CA LEU A 73 -14.31 5.33 1.66
C LEU A 73 -13.35 5.71 2.81
N PHE A 74 -12.08 5.96 2.49
CA PHE A 74 -11.07 6.42 3.46
C PHE A 74 -11.45 7.77 4.07
N ILE A 75 -11.83 8.75 3.24
CA ILE A 75 -12.26 10.07 3.72
C ILE A 75 -13.47 9.93 4.63
N GLY A 76 -14.48 9.14 4.24
CA GLY A 76 -15.69 8.92 5.03
C GLY A 76 -15.39 8.30 6.39
N ILE A 77 -14.60 7.22 6.42
CA ILE A 77 -14.21 6.54 7.67
C ILE A 77 -13.41 7.49 8.56
N PHE A 78 -12.42 8.21 8.02
CA PHE A 78 -11.60 9.12 8.82
C PHE A 78 -12.39 10.31 9.35
N ILE A 79 -13.29 10.91 8.56
CA ILE A 79 -14.16 11.99 9.05
C ILE A 79 -15.06 11.47 10.17
N ALA A 80 -15.66 10.29 10.02
CA ALA A 80 -16.51 9.68 11.04
C ALA A 80 -15.71 9.42 12.33
N MET A 81 -14.55 8.79 12.23
CA MET A 81 -13.68 8.51 13.38
C MET A 81 -13.16 9.78 14.04
N ALA A 82 -12.75 10.78 13.25
CA ALA A 82 -12.31 12.08 13.77
C ALA A 82 -13.46 12.81 14.47
N GLY A 83 -14.67 12.78 13.91
CA GLY A 83 -15.87 13.34 14.52
C GLY A 83 -16.17 12.72 15.88
N ILE A 84 -16.19 11.38 15.95
CA ILE A 84 -16.35 10.65 17.23
C ILE A 84 -15.24 11.06 18.19
N SER A 85 -13.99 11.07 17.73
CA SER A 85 -12.82 11.44 18.54
C SER A 85 -12.91 12.86 19.10
N PHE A 86 -13.42 13.82 18.34
CA PHE A 86 -13.60 15.20 18.81
C PHE A 86 -14.76 15.36 19.78
N VAL A 87 -15.82 14.57 19.64
CA VAL A 87 -16.95 14.55 20.59
C VAL A 87 -16.52 13.92 21.92
N THR A 88 -15.83 12.79 21.89
CA THR A 88 -15.42 12.07 23.10
C THR A 88 -14.17 12.68 23.76
N ALA A 89 -13.26 13.24 22.96
CA ALA A 89 -12.03 13.86 23.42
C ALA A 89 -11.70 15.10 22.57
N PRO A 90 -12.28 16.28 22.90
CA PRO A 90 -11.99 17.52 22.19
C PRO A 90 -10.48 17.87 22.19
N LEU A 91 -10.05 18.75 21.29
CA LEU A 91 -8.64 19.18 21.19
C LEU A 91 -8.10 19.76 22.52
N SER A 92 -8.96 20.42 23.29
CA SER A 92 -8.61 21.00 24.60
C SER A 92 -8.63 19.98 25.75
N SER A 93 -9.04 18.73 25.50
CA SER A 93 -9.18 17.72 26.54
C SER A 93 -7.87 17.44 27.27
N LYS A 94 -7.98 17.23 28.59
CA LYS A 94 -6.84 16.82 29.42
C LYS A 94 -6.20 15.54 28.89
N MET A 95 -7.01 14.59 28.42
CA MET A 95 -6.57 13.32 27.84
C MET A 95 -5.60 13.50 26.65
N ARG A 96 -5.88 14.40 25.70
CA ARG A 96 -4.97 14.63 24.56
C ARG A 96 -3.66 15.27 25.00
N LYS A 97 -3.71 16.19 25.96
CA LYS A 97 -2.51 16.84 26.51
C LYS A 97 -1.64 15.86 27.28
N GLU A 98 -2.24 15.01 28.13
CA GLU A 98 -1.53 13.99 28.90
C GLU A 98 -0.93 12.90 28.01
N ASN A 99 -1.58 12.60 26.88
CA ASN A 99 -1.06 11.67 25.88
C ASN A 99 -0.12 12.34 24.85
N ASN A 100 0.28 13.60 25.02
CA ASN A 100 1.11 14.34 24.06
C ASN A 100 0.63 14.17 22.60
N PHE A 101 -0.69 14.20 22.39
CA PHE A 101 -1.26 13.94 21.07
C PHE A 101 -0.87 15.04 20.08
N THR A 102 -0.29 14.64 18.95
CA THR A 102 0.01 15.51 17.81
C THR A 102 -0.62 14.94 16.53
N PHE A 103 -0.68 15.75 15.48
CA PHE A 103 -1.14 15.31 14.16
C PHE A 103 0.01 14.85 13.26
N ASP A 104 1.25 14.96 13.72
CA ASP A 104 2.44 14.70 12.90
C ASP A 104 2.48 13.24 12.39
N PRO A 105 2.20 12.22 13.22
CA PRO A 105 2.10 10.83 12.73
C PRO A 105 1.03 10.64 11.65
N ILE A 106 -0.11 11.32 11.77
CA ILE A 106 -1.22 11.21 10.81
C ILE A 106 -0.80 11.86 9.48
N LEU A 107 -0.16 13.03 9.53
CA LEU A 107 0.32 13.73 8.34
C LEU A 107 1.43 12.94 7.65
N GLU A 108 2.37 12.36 8.39
CA GLU A 108 3.42 11.51 7.81
C GLU A 108 2.82 10.35 7.00
N VAL A 109 1.90 9.60 7.61
CA VAL A 109 1.24 8.47 6.94
C VAL A 109 0.45 8.94 5.72
N ALA A 110 -0.24 10.09 5.81
CA ALA A 110 -0.98 10.65 4.68
C ALA A 110 -0.07 10.99 3.49
N TYR A 111 1.07 11.66 3.72
CA TYR A 111 2.02 11.98 2.65
C TYR A 111 2.63 10.73 2.02
N LEU A 112 2.99 9.73 2.84
CA LEU A 112 3.48 8.44 2.37
C LEU A 112 2.48 7.74 1.45
N PHE A 113 1.21 7.65 1.87
CA PHE A 113 0.17 6.99 1.08
C PHE A 113 -0.09 7.74 -0.23
N ILE A 114 -0.19 9.07 -0.21
CA ILE A 114 -0.34 9.87 -1.43
C ILE A 114 0.82 9.59 -2.40
N GLY A 115 2.07 9.60 -1.91
CA GLY A 115 3.23 9.36 -2.76
C GLY A 115 3.27 7.95 -3.35
N ILE A 116 2.97 6.91 -2.56
CA ILE A 116 2.92 5.51 -3.02
C ILE A 116 1.83 5.33 -4.08
N PHE A 117 0.59 5.77 -3.81
CA PHE A 117 -0.53 5.59 -4.73
C PHE A 117 -0.30 6.32 -6.05
N ILE A 118 0.26 7.54 -6.03
CA ILE A 118 0.59 8.26 -7.26
C ILE A 118 1.65 7.50 -8.08
N ALA A 119 2.70 7.01 -7.44
CA ALA A 119 3.77 6.27 -8.11
C ALA A 119 3.32 4.92 -8.68
N MET A 120 2.27 4.33 -8.10
CA MET A 120 1.72 3.07 -8.56
C MET A 120 0.90 3.18 -9.83
N ILE A 121 0.24 4.31 -10.11
CA ILE A 121 -0.68 4.45 -11.25
C ILE A 121 -0.07 3.92 -12.56
N PRO A 122 1.15 4.34 -12.98
CA PRO A 122 1.73 3.85 -14.23
C PRO A 122 2.18 2.38 -14.17
N ALA A 123 2.45 1.85 -12.98
CA ALA A 123 2.77 0.43 -12.79
C ALA A 123 1.51 -0.44 -12.92
N LEU A 124 0.39 -0.02 -12.34
CA LEU A 124 -0.90 -0.70 -12.44
C LEU A 124 -1.35 -0.83 -13.90
N GLU A 125 -1.14 0.21 -14.70
CA GLU A 125 -1.48 0.19 -16.13
C GLU A 125 -0.64 -0.81 -16.93
N ILE A 126 0.66 -0.88 -16.65
CA ILE A 126 1.52 -1.87 -17.31
C ILE A 126 1.11 -3.28 -16.89
N LEU A 127 0.79 -3.50 -15.62
CA LEU A 127 0.31 -4.78 -15.13
C LEU A 127 -0.98 -5.21 -15.80
N LYS A 128 -1.92 -4.29 -15.99
CA LYS A 128 -3.16 -4.58 -16.72
C LYS A 128 -2.90 -4.89 -18.21
N ALA A 129 -2.01 -4.15 -18.86
CA ALA A 129 -1.71 -4.35 -20.27
C ALA A 129 -0.92 -5.64 -20.55
N LYS A 130 -0.01 -6.00 -19.64
CA LYS A 130 1.00 -7.04 -19.85
C LYS A 130 0.90 -8.20 -18.87
N GLY A 131 -0.20 -8.30 -18.10
CA GLY A 131 -0.40 -9.35 -17.09
C GLY A 131 -0.16 -10.76 -17.65
N ALA A 132 -0.67 -11.03 -18.86
CA ALA A 132 -0.46 -12.30 -19.56
C ALA A 132 0.99 -12.59 -19.95
N GLU A 133 1.79 -11.57 -20.28
CA GLU A 133 3.23 -11.72 -20.61
C GLU A 133 4.07 -11.99 -19.35
N LEU A 134 3.58 -11.63 -18.17
CA LEU A 134 4.30 -11.78 -16.90
C LEU A 134 4.27 -13.20 -16.34
N GLY A 135 3.49 -14.11 -16.95
CA GLY A 135 3.52 -15.55 -16.63
C GLY A 135 3.06 -15.89 -15.20
N VAL A 136 2.28 -15.00 -14.56
CA VAL A 136 1.79 -15.23 -13.20
C VAL A 136 0.64 -16.23 -13.24
N THR A 137 0.99 -17.48 -12.97
CA THR A 137 0.07 -18.63 -12.97
C THR A 137 -0.44 -18.99 -11.57
N GLN A 138 0.08 -18.34 -10.52
CA GLN A 138 -0.25 -18.60 -9.12
C GLN A 138 -0.39 -17.28 -8.35
N PRO A 139 -1.35 -17.17 -7.41
CA PRO A 139 -1.44 -16.02 -6.52
C PRO A 139 -0.26 -16.02 -5.54
N TRP A 140 0.47 -14.91 -5.47
CA TRP A 140 1.56 -14.70 -4.52
C TRP A 140 0.98 -14.10 -3.21
N PRO A 141 1.64 -14.25 -2.05
CA PRO A 141 1.18 -13.63 -0.81
C PRO A 141 1.21 -12.08 -0.91
N LEU A 142 0.11 -11.42 -0.51
CA LEU A 142 -0.15 -10.01 -0.82
C LEU A 142 -0.23 -9.13 0.41
N ASP A 143 0.68 -8.18 0.62
CA ASP A 143 0.58 -7.28 1.76
C ASP A 143 -0.14 -6.00 1.31
N ASN A 144 -1.40 -5.74 1.73
CA ASN A 144 -2.12 -4.43 1.70
C ASN A 144 -2.92 -3.97 0.47
N ALA A 145 -3.47 -2.73 0.55
CA ALA A 145 -4.29 -2.07 -0.48
C ALA A 145 -3.52 -1.76 -1.80
N PRO A 146 -2.33 -1.13 -1.77
CA PRO A 146 -1.41 -1.11 -2.91
C PRO A 146 -1.25 -2.48 -3.61
N THR A 147 -1.02 -3.52 -2.83
CA THR A 147 -0.78 -4.86 -3.37
C THR A 147 -2.07 -5.47 -3.91
N TYR A 148 -3.21 -5.26 -3.25
CA TYR A 148 -4.53 -5.63 -3.79
C TYR A 148 -4.74 -5.05 -5.20
N LEU A 149 -4.54 -3.74 -5.36
CA LEU A 149 -4.72 -3.07 -6.66
C LEU A 149 -3.74 -3.57 -7.72
N THR A 150 -2.51 -3.89 -7.32
CA THR A 150 -1.47 -4.42 -8.21
C THR A 150 -1.85 -5.78 -8.76
N PHE A 151 -2.26 -6.70 -7.89
CA PHE A 151 -2.61 -8.06 -8.29
C PHE A 151 -3.98 -8.14 -8.94
N LEU A 152 -4.93 -7.30 -8.54
CA LEU A 152 -6.19 -7.11 -9.25
C LEU A 152 -5.93 -6.64 -10.69
N SER A 153 -5.12 -5.60 -10.87
CA SER A 153 -4.77 -5.08 -12.21
C SER A 153 -4.06 -6.13 -13.06
N MET A 154 -3.15 -6.90 -12.46
CA MET A 154 -2.49 -8.01 -13.13
C MET A 154 -3.46 -9.12 -13.54
N ALA A 155 -4.39 -9.51 -12.66
CA ALA A 155 -5.40 -10.52 -12.92
C ALA A 155 -6.36 -10.11 -14.04
N GLN A 156 -6.75 -8.83 -14.12
CA GLN A 156 -7.52 -8.29 -15.25
C GLN A 156 -6.76 -8.45 -16.57
N GLY A 157 -5.43 -8.35 -16.56
CA GLY A 157 -4.60 -8.60 -17.75
C GLY A 157 -4.56 -10.07 -18.20
N LEU A 158 -4.99 -11.02 -17.36
CA LEU A 158 -5.04 -12.45 -17.68
C LEU A 158 -6.36 -12.88 -18.34
N GLU A 159 -7.41 -12.05 -18.27
CA GLU A 159 -8.77 -12.33 -18.76
C GLU A 159 -8.77 -12.92 -20.17
N SER A 160 -8.04 -12.28 -21.10
CA SER A 160 -8.01 -12.68 -22.52
C SER A 160 -7.48 -14.10 -22.78
N THR A 161 -6.76 -14.66 -21.82
CA THR A 161 -6.13 -15.98 -21.94
C THR A 161 -6.77 -17.04 -21.04
N ASN A 162 -7.56 -16.64 -20.03
CA ASN A 162 -8.03 -17.45 -18.89
C ASN A 162 -7.17 -18.71 -18.67
N PRO A 163 -5.88 -18.56 -18.37
CA PRO A 163 -4.92 -19.68 -18.40
C PRO A 163 -5.20 -20.71 -17.30
N THR A 164 -5.98 -20.33 -16.29
CA THR A 164 -6.37 -21.19 -15.17
C THR A 164 -7.61 -22.03 -15.48
N GLY A 165 -8.41 -21.66 -16.49
CA GLY A 165 -9.67 -22.32 -16.82
C GLY A 165 -10.75 -22.20 -15.74
N LEU A 166 -10.53 -21.32 -14.76
CA LEU A 166 -11.43 -21.14 -13.62
C LEU A 166 -12.71 -20.40 -14.04
N PRO A 167 -13.85 -20.71 -13.42
CA PRO A 167 -15.11 -20.06 -13.74
C PRO A 167 -15.09 -18.59 -13.33
N ILE A 168 -15.82 -17.78 -14.10
CA ILE A 168 -16.13 -16.39 -13.79
C ILE A 168 -17.64 -16.33 -13.60
N SER A 169 -18.09 -15.97 -12.40
CA SER A 169 -19.51 -15.79 -12.11
C SER A 169 -20.10 -14.59 -12.87
N PRO A 170 -21.41 -14.60 -13.19
CA PRO A 170 -22.07 -13.48 -13.84
C PRO A 170 -21.88 -12.15 -13.10
N GLU A 171 -21.80 -12.19 -11.77
CA GLU A 171 -21.57 -11.04 -10.90
C GLU A 171 -20.17 -10.43 -11.12
N LEU A 172 -19.15 -11.25 -11.35
CA LEU A 172 -17.76 -10.82 -11.56
C LEU A 172 -17.38 -10.67 -13.04
N ALA A 173 -18.30 -10.94 -13.96
CA ALA A 173 -18.07 -10.84 -15.40
C ALA A 173 -17.55 -9.44 -15.83
N HIS A 174 -17.95 -8.38 -15.13
CA HIS A 174 -17.49 -7.02 -15.37
C HIS A 174 -16.02 -6.76 -14.98
N LEU A 175 -15.45 -7.60 -14.11
CA LEU A 175 -14.05 -7.53 -13.71
C LEU A 175 -13.14 -8.41 -14.59
N GLY A 176 -13.69 -9.45 -15.23
CA GLY A 176 -12.90 -10.36 -16.06
C GLY A 176 -11.95 -11.27 -15.28
N ILE A 177 -12.19 -11.46 -13.98
CA ILE A 177 -11.32 -12.20 -13.06
C ILE A 177 -12.07 -13.41 -12.52
N PRO A 178 -11.46 -14.61 -12.50
CA PRO A 178 -12.05 -15.77 -11.83
C PRO A 178 -12.30 -15.55 -10.35
N ASP A 179 -13.42 -16.05 -9.85
CA ASP A 179 -13.90 -15.86 -8.47
C ASP A 179 -12.83 -16.26 -7.43
N GLU A 180 -12.20 -17.41 -7.64
CA GLU A 180 -11.17 -17.95 -6.76
C GLU A 180 -9.89 -17.10 -6.76
N LEU A 181 -9.54 -16.50 -7.90
CA LEU A 181 -8.39 -15.62 -8.00
C LEU A 181 -8.67 -14.30 -7.28
N LEU A 182 -9.88 -13.75 -7.42
CA LEU A 182 -10.30 -12.56 -6.67
C LEU A 182 -10.34 -12.82 -5.16
N ALA A 183 -10.83 -13.99 -4.74
CA ALA A 183 -10.82 -14.41 -3.34
C ALA A 183 -9.39 -14.54 -2.80
N ALA A 184 -8.49 -15.18 -3.55
CA ALA A 184 -7.08 -15.31 -3.18
C ALA A 184 -6.39 -13.94 -3.05
N ILE A 185 -6.66 -13.02 -3.99
CA ILE A 185 -6.14 -11.64 -3.94
C ILE A 185 -6.68 -10.90 -2.70
N SER A 186 -7.98 -11.04 -2.42
CA SER A 186 -8.62 -10.39 -1.27
C SER A 186 -8.07 -10.92 0.06
N LEU A 187 -8.00 -12.24 0.22
CA LEU A 187 -7.48 -12.88 1.43
C LEU A 187 -6.01 -12.57 1.64
N GLY A 188 -5.21 -12.62 0.58
CA GLY A 188 -3.82 -12.21 0.60
C GLY A 188 -3.70 -10.81 1.19
N ALA A 189 -4.34 -9.82 0.54
CA ALA A 189 -4.22 -8.40 0.86
C ALA A 189 -4.57 -8.09 2.32
N VAL A 190 -5.56 -8.80 2.88
CA VAL A 190 -5.98 -8.67 4.27
C VAL A 190 -4.97 -9.31 5.23
N PHE A 191 -4.56 -10.56 4.97
CA PHE A 191 -3.74 -11.30 5.92
C PHE A 191 -2.28 -10.86 5.92
N MET A 192 -1.66 -10.66 4.76
CA MET A 192 -0.24 -10.30 4.73
C MET A 192 -0.01 -8.81 4.98
N GLY A 193 -1.09 -8.01 5.11
CA GLY A 193 -1.10 -6.60 5.51
C GLY A 193 -0.16 -6.23 6.67
N ALA A 194 -0.02 -7.15 7.62
CA ALA A 194 0.77 -6.98 8.84
C ALA A 194 2.21 -7.51 8.73
N MET A 195 2.60 -8.06 7.58
CA MET A 195 3.93 -8.66 7.42
C MET A 195 5.04 -7.63 7.53
N THR A 196 4.75 -6.38 7.18
CA THR A 196 5.65 -5.24 7.35
C THR A 196 4.88 -4.05 7.98
N TYR A 197 5.59 -3.10 8.60
CA TYR A 197 4.94 -1.86 9.04
C TYR A 197 4.61 -0.91 7.88
N ILE A 198 5.22 -1.14 6.70
CA ILE A 198 4.87 -0.48 5.44
C ILE A 198 3.56 -1.02 4.87
N GLY A 199 3.30 -2.30 5.16
CA GLY A 199 2.11 -3.03 4.76
C GLY A 199 0.84 -2.27 5.07
N ASN A 200 0.60 -1.87 6.31
CA ASN A 200 -0.63 -1.15 6.64
C ASN A 200 -0.41 0.18 7.35
N GLY A 201 -1.29 1.14 7.05
CA GLY A 201 -1.25 2.49 7.62
C GLY A 201 -1.27 2.51 9.15
N PRO A 202 -2.10 1.70 9.83
CA PRO A 202 -2.08 1.61 11.29
C PRO A 202 -0.72 1.22 11.89
N ASN A 203 0.00 0.24 11.33
CA ASN A 203 1.34 -0.13 11.80
C ASN A 203 2.33 1.02 11.64
N PHE A 204 2.27 1.71 10.50
CA PHE A 204 3.08 2.89 10.24
C PHE A 204 2.80 4.00 11.25
N MET A 205 1.52 4.22 11.60
CA MET A 205 1.11 5.20 12.60
C MET A 205 1.60 4.83 14.00
N VAL A 206 1.53 3.55 14.39
CA VAL A 206 2.08 3.07 15.68
C VAL A 206 3.59 3.28 15.72
N LYS A 207 4.30 2.98 14.63
CA LYS A 207 5.75 3.24 14.53
C LYS A 207 6.06 4.74 14.69
N ALA A 208 5.38 5.60 13.92
CA ALA A 208 5.59 7.05 13.95
C ALA A 208 5.32 7.65 15.34
N ILE A 209 4.26 7.21 16.03
CA ILE A 209 3.98 7.63 17.41
C ILE A 209 5.10 7.20 18.36
N ALA A 210 5.59 5.96 18.24
CA ALA A 210 6.65 5.45 19.09
C ALA A 210 7.99 6.19 18.85
N ASP A 211 8.32 6.49 17.59
CA ASP A 211 9.50 7.26 17.22
C ASP A 211 9.43 8.69 17.75
N GLU A 212 8.27 9.36 17.63
CA GLU A 212 8.04 10.70 18.17
C GLU A 212 8.25 10.76 19.69
N TRP A 213 7.89 9.67 20.40
CA TRP A 213 8.09 9.55 21.85
C TRP A 213 9.51 9.11 22.23
N GLY A 214 10.41 8.93 21.25
CA GLY A 214 11.80 8.55 21.47
C GLY A 214 12.01 7.06 21.81
N TYR A 215 11.00 6.21 21.57
CA TYR A 215 11.19 4.76 21.69
C TYR A 215 11.92 4.23 20.46
N ARG A 216 12.88 3.33 20.69
CA ARG A 216 13.53 2.61 19.58
C ARG A 216 12.56 1.62 18.95
N THR A 217 12.11 1.93 17.74
CA THR A 217 11.36 1.00 16.90
C THR A 217 12.31 0.15 16.05
N PRO A 218 11.92 -1.09 15.67
CA PRO A 218 12.71 -1.90 14.76
C PRO A 218 12.69 -1.32 13.34
N ASP A 219 13.82 -1.41 12.64
CA ASP A 219 13.89 -1.14 11.19
C ASP A 219 13.07 -2.16 10.38
N PHE A 220 12.88 -1.90 9.09
CA PHE A 220 12.06 -2.71 8.19
C PHE A 220 12.42 -4.21 8.23
N PHE A 221 13.70 -4.54 8.11
CA PHE A 221 14.14 -5.93 8.04
C PHE A 221 14.12 -6.57 9.42
N THR A 222 14.48 -5.84 10.47
CA THR A 222 14.36 -6.33 11.85
C THR A 222 12.91 -6.63 12.20
N TYR A 223 11.97 -5.75 11.85
CA TYR A 223 10.54 -5.99 12.03
C TYR A 223 10.09 -7.26 11.29
N ALA A 224 10.38 -7.33 9.98
CA ALA A 224 9.96 -8.44 9.13
C ALA A 224 10.55 -9.78 9.60
N LEU A 225 11.86 -9.86 9.76
CA LEU A 225 12.57 -11.13 9.97
C LEU A 225 12.52 -11.63 11.42
N LYS A 226 12.51 -10.73 12.41
CA LYS A 226 12.59 -11.12 13.83
C LYS A 226 11.23 -11.21 14.51
N TYR A 227 10.29 -10.35 14.13
CA TYR A 227 9.01 -10.23 14.83
C TYR A 227 7.86 -10.74 13.99
N SER A 228 7.74 -10.28 12.75
CA SER A 228 6.60 -10.59 11.89
C SER A 228 6.64 -12.02 11.35
N ILE A 229 7.64 -12.38 10.54
CA ILE A 229 7.73 -13.70 9.89
C ILE A 229 7.67 -14.86 10.90
N PRO A 230 8.45 -14.86 12.00
CA PRO A 230 8.45 -15.99 12.93
C PRO A 230 7.12 -16.21 13.65
N ILE A 231 6.25 -15.20 13.71
CA ILE A 231 4.96 -15.26 14.40
C ILE A 231 3.83 -15.46 13.40
N LEU A 232 3.76 -14.60 12.38
CA LEU A 232 2.64 -14.56 11.43
C LEU A 232 2.69 -15.71 10.43
N VAL A 233 3.86 -16.13 9.94
CA VAL A 233 3.91 -17.24 8.96
C VAL A 233 3.39 -18.55 9.56
N PRO A 234 3.78 -18.98 10.78
CA PRO A 234 3.15 -20.14 11.40
C PRO A 234 1.63 -20.00 11.57
N ILE A 235 1.14 -18.82 11.97
CA ILE A 235 -0.30 -18.57 12.10
C ILE A 235 -0.99 -18.70 10.73
N PHE A 236 -0.42 -18.12 9.68
CA PHE A 236 -0.97 -18.22 8.33
C PHE A 236 -0.96 -19.65 7.81
N ILE A 237 0.08 -20.44 8.08
CA ILE A 237 0.09 -21.87 7.76
C ILE A 237 -1.09 -22.58 8.45
N VAL A 238 -1.30 -22.33 9.74
CA VAL A 238 -2.43 -22.94 10.48
C VAL A 238 -3.78 -22.49 9.91
N VAL A 239 -3.95 -21.19 9.64
CA VAL A 239 -5.17 -20.65 9.02
C VAL A 239 -5.43 -21.29 7.67
N THR A 240 -4.40 -21.41 6.83
CA THR A 240 -4.48 -22.07 5.52
C THR A 240 -4.91 -23.52 5.67
N LEU A 241 -4.29 -24.29 6.58
CA LEU A 241 -4.61 -25.71 6.79
C LEU A 241 -6.01 -25.97 7.38
N ILE A 242 -6.59 -25.02 8.11
CA ILE A 242 -7.90 -25.19 8.74
C ILE A 242 -9.04 -24.70 7.82
N TYR A 243 -8.82 -23.62 7.08
CA TYR A 243 -9.90 -22.91 6.40
C TYR A 243 -9.79 -22.91 4.86
N LEU A 244 -8.61 -23.16 4.29
CA LEU A 244 -8.35 -22.99 2.85
C LEU A 244 -7.90 -24.27 2.14
N VAL A 245 -7.59 -25.33 2.90
CA VAL A 245 -7.27 -26.69 2.42
C VAL A 245 -8.34 -27.63 2.95
#